data_AF-A0ABD5KRU6-F1
#
_entry.id   AF-A0ABD5KRU6-F1
#
_cell.length_a   1.000
_cell.length_b   1.000
_cell.length_c   1.000
_cell.angle_alpha   90.00
_cell.angle_beta   90.00
_cell.angle_gamma   90.00
#
_symmetry.space_group_name_H-M   'P 1'
#
loop_
_entity.id
_entity.type
_entity.pdbx_description
1 polymer ?
#
loop_
_entity_poly.entity_id
_entity_poly.type
_entity_poly.pdbx_seq_one_letter_code
_entity_poly.pdbx_strand_id
1 'polypeptide(L)'
;MIKYNYRFKYIEEFNVVVMDFDEEKSLEFANMINDPLGSDIPWRLSELKNDIEHFIDLLKGNIPHYKHGGNASSIVAYKDFTIIEDPFYDEEEDEVEPVCKLETVEFVKIILVWAYETYKYKSQKRVISQEDAEIAMNWIEEKMESIT
;
A
#
# COMPACT_ATOMS: atom_id res chain seq x y z
N MET A 1 9.37 -11.28 0.65
CA MET A 1 9.21 -10.86 2.06
C MET A 1 9.47 -9.36 2.13
N ILE A 2 8.67 -8.61 2.88
CA ILE A 2 8.85 -7.16 3.06
C ILE A 2 10.03 -6.91 4.00
N LYS A 3 10.85 -5.90 3.68
CA LYS A 3 12.05 -5.50 4.43
C LYS A 3 11.75 -4.89 5.81
N TYR A 4 10.63 -4.19 5.93
CA TYR A 4 10.27 -3.39 7.10
C TYR A 4 9.46 -4.17 8.13
N ASN A 5 9.57 -3.77 9.39
CA ASN A 5 8.80 -4.31 10.50
C ASN A 5 7.37 -3.77 10.46
N TYR A 6 6.40 -4.68 10.50
CA TYR A 6 5.00 -4.31 10.56
C TYR A 6 4.18 -5.34 11.34
N ARG A 7 2.98 -4.94 11.74
CA ARG A 7 1.98 -5.83 12.31
C ARG A 7 0.63 -5.60 11.65
N PHE A 8 -0.17 -6.65 11.52
CA PHE A 8 -1.56 -6.49 11.11
C PHE A 8 -2.43 -6.12 12.32
N LYS A 9 -3.23 -5.06 12.17
CA LYS A 9 -4.33 -4.71 13.07
C LYS A 9 -5.65 -4.95 12.33
N TYR A 10 -6.61 -5.57 13.00
CA TYR A 10 -7.93 -5.86 12.44
C TYR A 10 -8.98 -5.03 13.16
N ILE A 11 -9.63 -4.14 12.42
CA ILE A 11 -10.69 -3.29 12.96
C ILE A 11 -12.03 -3.94 12.62
N GLU A 12 -12.56 -4.70 13.57
CA GLU A 12 -13.75 -5.54 13.36
C GLU A 12 -14.99 -4.73 12.99
N GLU A 13 -15.19 -3.57 13.62
CA GLU A 13 -16.35 -2.69 13.39
C GLU A 13 -16.50 -2.28 11.92
N PHE A 14 -15.37 -2.08 11.22
CA PHE A 14 -15.34 -1.62 9.84
C PHE A 14 -14.95 -2.72 8.83
N ASN A 15 -14.64 -3.93 9.30
CA ASN A 15 -14.06 -5.01 8.49
C ASN A 15 -12.83 -4.54 7.69
N VAL A 16 -11.92 -3.83 8.37
CA VAL A 16 -10.70 -3.24 7.80
C VAL A 16 -9.46 -3.94 8.35
N VAL A 17 -8.46 -4.10 7.48
CA VAL A 17 -7.10 -4.54 7.83
C VAL A 17 -6.18 -3.34 7.71
N VAL A 18 -5.41 -3.08 8.75
CA VAL A 18 -4.41 -2.02 8.85
C VAL A 18 -3.04 -2.69 8.96
N MET A 19 -2.07 -2.19 8.19
CA MET A 19 -0.67 -2.55 8.38
C MET A 19 0.00 -1.48 9.24
N ASP A 20 0.26 -1.82 10.49
CA ASP A 20 0.88 -0.93 11.46
C ASP A 20 2.41 -1.00 11.35
N PHE A 21 3.04 0.16 11.16
CA PHE A 21 4.50 0.35 11.05
C PHE A 21 5.09 1.12 12.24
N ASP A 22 4.37 1.30 13.35
CA ASP A 22 4.83 2.06 14.54
C ASP A 22 6.17 1.58 15.13
N GLU A 23 6.53 0.30 14.93
CA GLU A 23 7.80 -0.26 15.41
C GLU A 23 8.95 -0.17 14.38
N GLU A 24 8.68 0.29 13.16
CA GLU A 24 9.70 0.49 12.12
C GLU A 24 10.47 1.79 12.39
N LYS A 25 11.79 1.66 12.61
CA LYS A 25 12.66 2.78 13.00
C LYS A 25 13.69 3.17 11.94
N SER A 26 13.80 2.40 10.86
CA SER A 26 14.73 2.65 9.76
C SER A 26 14.20 3.65 8.74
N LEU A 27 12.90 3.96 8.79
CA LEU A 27 12.25 4.95 7.95
C LEU A 27 11.69 6.08 8.83
N GLU A 28 11.93 7.32 8.43
CA GLU A 28 11.20 8.46 8.99
C GLU A 28 9.72 8.36 8.60
N PHE A 29 8.84 8.70 9.55
CA PHE A 29 7.39 8.68 9.37
C PHE A 29 6.84 7.36 8.81
N ALA A 30 7.42 6.21 9.20
CA ALA A 30 7.02 4.89 8.71
C ALA A 30 5.52 4.59 8.89
N ASN A 31 4.88 5.17 9.89
CA ASN A 31 3.43 5.08 10.12
C ASN A 31 2.60 5.52 8.90
N MET A 32 3.10 6.44 8.08
CA MET A 32 2.41 6.94 6.88
C MET A 32 2.27 5.92 5.77
N ILE A 33 3.03 4.82 5.81
CA ILE A 33 2.92 3.74 4.81
C ILE A 33 1.49 3.16 4.79
N ASN A 34 0.78 3.22 5.91
CA ASN A 34 -0.59 2.74 6.00
C ASN A 34 -1.63 3.68 5.39
N ASP A 35 -1.37 4.99 5.37
CA ASP A 35 -2.34 6.00 4.92
C ASP A 35 -2.90 5.73 3.52
N PRO A 36 -2.08 5.39 2.51
CA PRO A 36 -2.60 5.04 1.20
C PRO A 36 -3.36 3.71 1.17
N LEU A 37 -3.11 2.79 2.10
CA LEU A 37 -3.69 1.44 2.05
C LEU A 37 -5.18 1.47 2.37
N GLY A 38 -6.01 1.31 1.34
CA GLY A 38 -7.47 1.29 1.44
C GLY A 38 -8.14 2.66 1.39
N SER A 39 -7.42 3.75 1.65
CA SER A 39 -7.91 5.12 1.45
C SER A 39 -7.69 5.58 0.02
N ASP A 40 -6.46 5.43 -0.47
CA ASP A 40 -6.05 5.92 -1.79
C ASP A 40 -5.81 4.76 -2.77
N ILE A 41 -5.41 3.59 -2.25
CA ILE A 41 -5.22 2.35 -3.00
C ILE A 41 -6.49 1.51 -2.91
N PRO A 42 -7.15 1.23 -4.04
CA PRO A 42 -8.42 0.51 -4.04
C PRO A 42 -8.27 -0.95 -3.64
N TRP A 43 -9.18 -1.43 -2.79
CA TRP A 43 -9.24 -2.85 -2.47
C TRP A 43 -9.84 -3.68 -3.61
N ARG A 44 -10.70 -3.10 -4.48
CA ARG A 44 -11.34 -3.81 -5.59
C ARG A 44 -10.31 -4.36 -6.58
N LEU A 45 -10.42 -5.64 -6.92
CA LEU A 45 -9.38 -6.35 -7.67
C LEU A 45 -9.04 -5.70 -9.01
N SER A 46 -10.04 -5.23 -9.77
CA SER A 46 -9.81 -4.57 -11.06
C SER A 46 -9.03 -3.27 -10.93
N GLU A 47 -9.31 -2.51 -9.88
CA GLU A 47 -8.67 -1.21 -9.63
C GLU A 47 -7.26 -1.42 -9.05
N LEU A 48 -7.10 -2.35 -8.10
CA LEU A 48 -5.80 -2.80 -7.59
C LEU A 48 -4.89 -3.32 -8.72
N LYS A 49 -5.43 -4.10 -9.65
CA LYS A 49 -4.71 -4.58 -10.83
C LYS A 49 -4.14 -3.42 -11.64
N ASN A 50 -4.95 -2.41 -11.93
CA ASN A 50 -4.51 -1.24 -12.69
C ASN A 50 -3.39 -0.49 -11.95
N ASP A 51 -3.54 -0.32 -10.64
CA ASP A 51 -2.55 0.38 -9.83
C ASP A 51 -1.20 -0.35 -9.81
N ILE A 52 -1.23 -1.67 -9.59
CA ILE A 52 -0.03 -2.51 -9.60
C ILE A 52 0.64 -2.54 -10.99
N GLU A 53 -0.12 -2.54 -12.08
CA GLU A 53 0.47 -2.47 -13.43
C GLU A 53 1.21 -1.13 -13.68
N HIS A 54 0.70 0.00 -13.18
CA HIS A 54 1.45 1.27 -13.25
C HIS A 54 2.77 1.20 -12.47
N PHE A 55 2.77 0.62 -11.27
CA PHE A 55 4.00 0.40 -10.51
C PHE A 55 4.98 -0.53 -11.23
N ILE A 56 4.49 -1.57 -11.90
CA ILE A 56 5.33 -2.47 -12.70
C ILE A 56 5.95 -1.75 -13.89
N ASP A 57 5.16 -0.94 -14.61
CA ASP A 57 5.66 -0.13 -15.72
C ASP A 57 6.73 0.85 -15.24
N LEU A 58 6.54 1.45 -14.06
CA LEU A 58 7.54 2.30 -13.41
C LEU A 58 8.84 1.54 -13.09
N LEU A 59 8.73 0.37 -12.45
CA LEU A 59 9.89 -0.47 -12.09
C LEU A 59 10.66 -0.96 -13.32
N LYS A 60 9.96 -1.24 -14.43
CA LYS A 60 10.57 -1.58 -15.72
C LYS A 60 11.22 -0.37 -16.42
N GLY A 61 10.93 0.85 -15.98
CA GLY A 61 11.40 2.09 -16.61
C GLY A 61 10.59 2.49 -17.85
N ASN A 62 9.37 1.97 -18.00
CA ASN A 62 8.45 2.34 -19.08
C ASN A 62 7.85 3.72 -18.86
N ILE A 63 7.70 4.13 -17.60
CA ILE A 63 7.26 5.48 -17.20
C ILE A 63 8.27 6.10 -16.21
N PRO A 64 8.44 7.43 -16.20
CA PRO A 64 9.48 8.09 -15.39
C PRO A 64 9.10 8.23 -13.90
N HIS A 65 7.82 8.41 -13.62
CA HIS A 65 7.25 8.47 -12.27
C HIS A 65 5.77 8.13 -12.35
N TYR A 66 5.19 7.73 -11.22
CA TYR A 66 3.77 7.49 -11.05
C TYR A 66 3.27 8.31 -9.87
N LYS A 67 2.22 9.11 -10.09
CA LYS A 67 1.57 9.87 -9.03
C LYS A 67 0.25 9.23 -8.69
N HIS A 68 0.05 9.02 -7.40
CA HIS A 68 -1.19 8.52 -6.85
C HIS A 68 -1.47 9.23 -5.52
N GLY A 69 -2.43 8.74 -4.75
CA GLY A 69 -2.93 9.44 -3.58
C GLY A 69 -4.34 9.97 -3.78
N GLY A 70 -4.82 10.62 -2.73
CA GLY A 70 -6.20 11.07 -2.61
C GLY A 70 -6.35 11.94 -1.36
N ASN A 71 -7.32 11.61 -0.52
CA ASN A 71 -7.65 12.45 0.63
C ASN A 71 -6.74 12.16 1.85
N ALA A 72 -6.06 11.02 1.87
CA ALA A 72 -5.27 10.61 3.04
C ALA A 72 -3.76 10.82 2.82
N SER A 73 -3.27 10.66 1.59
CA SER A 73 -1.86 10.81 1.27
C SER A 73 -1.64 11.32 -0.15
N SER A 74 -0.48 11.94 -0.39
CA SER A 74 0.09 12.18 -1.71
C SER A 74 1.22 11.17 -1.96
N ILE A 75 1.14 10.42 -3.06
CA ILE A 75 2.15 9.42 -3.42
C ILE A 75 2.86 9.85 -4.70
N VAL A 76 4.18 9.96 -4.63
CA VAL A 76 5.02 10.12 -5.81
C VAL A 76 6.06 9.01 -5.86
N ALA A 77 5.87 8.09 -6.79
CA ALA A 77 6.75 6.96 -7.00
C ALA A 77 7.69 7.20 -8.18
N TYR A 78 8.97 6.91 -7.97
CA TYR A 78 10.01 6.78 -8.98
C TYR A 78 10.42 5.32 -9.10
N LYS A 79 11.36 5.00 -9.99
CA LYS A 79 11.81 3.62 -10.15
C LYS A 79 12.42 3.04 -8.85
N ASP A 80 13.24 3.81 -8.17
CA ASP A 80 14.05 3.31 -7.04
C ASP A 80 13.42 3.64 -5.67
N PHE A 81 12.56 4.65 -5.60
CA PHE A 81 11.96 5.11 -4.35
C PHE A 81 10.57 5.71 -4.54
N THR A 82 9.74 5.53 -3.53
CA THR A 82 8.42 6.14 -3.38
C THR A 82 8.48 7.14 -2.23
N ILE A 83 7.82 8.27 -2.42
CA ILE A 83 7.59 9.29 -1.41
C ILE A 83 6.10 9.30 -1.08
N ILE A 84 5.79 9.32 0.22
CA ILE A 84 4.45 9.49 0.77
C ILE A 84 4.49 10.77 1.61
N GLU A 85 3.62 11.71 1.27
CA GLU A 85 3.50 13.04 1.89
C GLU A 85 2.10 13.23 2.47
N ASP A 86 2.01 14.02 3.55
CA ASP A 86 0.72 14.51 4.05
C ASP A 86 0.25 15.68 3.16
N PRO A 87 -0.90 15.56 2.48
CA PRO A 87 -1.40 16.62 1.61
C PRO A 87 -1.85 17.89 2.37
N PHE A 88 -1.91 17.86 3.70
CA PHE A 88 -2.36 18.97 4.55
C PHE A 88 -1.25 19.65 5.35
N TYR A 89 0.02 19.30 5.12
CA TYR A 89 1.14 19.98 5.77
C TYR A 89 1.12 21.48 5.49
N ASP A 90 1.27 22.29 6.55
CA ASP A 90 1.38 23.74 6.48
C ASP A 90 2.70 24.21 7.11
N GLU A 91 3.63 24.71 6.30
CA GLU A 91 4.94 25.22 6.74
C GLU A 91 4.84 26.34 7.80
N GLU A 92 3.72 27.07 7.87
CA GLU A 92 3.51 28.14 8.86
C GLU A 92 3.00 27.60 10.21
N GLU A 93 2.32 26.46 10.22
CA GLU A 93 1.69 25.88 11.42
C GLU A 93 2.43 24.64 11.97
N ASP A 94 3.11 23.89 11.11
CA ASP A 94 3.73 22.61 11.42
C ASP A 94 5.26 22.69 11.56
N GLU A 95 5.80 22.10 12.63
CA GLU A 95 7.25 22.14 12.91
C GLU A 95 8.09 21.29 11.95
N VAL A 96 7.51 20.22 11.40
CA VAL A 96 8.22 19.25 10.54
C VAL A 96 7.28 18.73 9.46
N GLU A 97 7.72 18.77 8.20
CA GLU A 97 7.03 18.13 7.08
C GLU A 97 7.07 16.60 7.22
N PRO A 98 5.93 15.91 7.37
CA PRO A 98 5.90 14.47 7.47
C PRO A 98 6.08 13.84 6.09
N VAL A 99 7.29 13.32 5.83
CA VAL A 99 7.64 12.66 4.56
C VAL A 99 8.17 11.25 4.83
N CYS A 100 7.45 10.24 4.36
CA CYS A 100 7.96 8.87 4.35
C CYS A 100 8.57 8.53 2.99
N LYS A 101 9.82 8.08 2.98
CA LYS A 101 10.52 7.65 1.76
C LYS A 101 11.01 6.22 1.88
N LEU A 102 10.59 5.36 0.95
CA LEU A 102 10.94 3.94 0.93
C LEU A 102 11.21 3.44 -0.49
N GLU A 103 11.85 2.27 -0.62
CA GLU A 103 12.09 1.63 -1.92
C GLU A 103 10.76 1.29 -2.63
N THR A 104 10.62 1.63 -3.91
CA THR A 104 9.36 1.41 -4.65
C THR A 104 9.01 -0.06 -4.75
N VAL A 105 10.00 -0.93 -4.95
CA VAL A 105 9.77 -2.38 -4.96
C VAL A 105 9.21 -2.88 -3.63
N GLU A 106 9.65 -2.31 -2.51
CA GLU A 106 9.13 -2.66 -1.18
C GLU A 106 7.73 -2.10 -0.96
N PHE A 107 7.45 -0.89 -1.43
CA PHE A 107 6.10 -0.33 -1.36
C PHE A 107 5.09 -1.20 -2.13
N VAL A 108 5.45 -1.67 -3.32
CA VAL A 108 4.59 -2.58 -4.10
C VAL A 108 4.36 -3.90 -3.38
N LYS A 109 5.39 -4.47 -2.74
CA LYS A 109 5.23 -5.68 -1.90
C LYS A 109 4.29 -5.42 -0.72
N ILE A 110 4.39 -4.26 -0.08
CA ILE A 110 3.49 -3.85 1.02
C ILE A 110 2.03 -3.82 0.53
N ILE A 111 1.76 -3.18 -0.61
CA ILE A 111 0.41 -3.11 -1.20
C ILE A 111 -0.15 -4.52 -1.43
N LEU A 112 0.63 -5.41 -2.03
CA LEU A 112 0.20 -6.79 -2.33
C LEU A 112 -0.06 -7.59 -1.05
N VAL A 113 0.83 -7.51 -0.05
CA VAL A 113 0.65 -8.20 1.24
C VAL A 113 -0.56 -7.67 2.00
N TRP A 114 -0.77 -6.35 2.03
CA TRP A 114 -1.96 -5.74 2.60
C TRP A 114 -3.23 -6.21 1.90
N ALA A 115 -3.24 -6.19 0.57
CA ALA A 115 -4.39 -6.59 -0.23
C ALA A 115 -4.74 -8.06 0.03
N TYR A 116 -3.73 -8.95 0.09
CA TYR A 116 -3.93 -10.37 0.39
C TYR A 116 -4.65 -10.56 1.72
N GLU A 117 -4.12 -9.96 2.80
CA GLU A 117 -4.72 -10.10 4.13
C GLU A 117 -6.11 -9.45 4.18
N THR A 118 -6.33 -8.36 3.44
CA THR A 118 -7.64 -7.71 3.31
C THR A 118 -8.67 -8.65 2.67
N TYR A 119 -8.34 -9.30 1.55
CA TYR A 119 -9.23 -10.27 0.90
C TYR A 119 -9.53 -11.47 1.79
N LYS A 120 -8.49 -12.04 2.40
CA LYS A 120 -8.61 -13.14 3.36
C LYS A 120 -9.53 -12.78 4.52
N TYR A 121 -9.31 -11.64 5.16
CA TYR A 121 -10.09 -11.19 6.30
C TYR A 121 -11.55 -10.88 5.93
N LYS A 122 -11.78 -10.18 4.81
CA LYS A 122 -13.14 -9.90 4.33
C LYS A 122 -13.91 -11.17 3.96
N SER A 123 -13.22 -12.19 3.42
CA SER A 123 -13.81 -13.51 3.18
C SER A 123 -14.23 -14.19 4.48
N GLN A 124 -13.35 -14.20 5.50
CA GLN A 124 -13.64 -14.76 6.83
C GLN A 124 -14.85 -14.07 7.50
N LYS A 125 -14.98 -12.74 7.31
CA LYS A 125 -16.11 -11.95 7.80
C LYS A 125 -17.35 -12.00 6.89
N ARG A 126 -17.31 -12.79 5.81
CA ARG A 126 -18.39 -12.94 4.80
C ARG A 126 -18.82 -11.62 4.15
N VAL A 127 -17.91 -10.65 4.09
CA VAL A 127 -18.12 -9.36 3.41
C VAL A 127 -18.03 -9.53 1.89
N ILE A 128 -17.23 -10.50 1.44
CA ILE A 128 -17.11 -10.93 0.05
C ILE A 128 -17.30 -12.44 -0.05
N SER A 129 -17.55 -12.95 -1.26
CA SER A 129 -17.64 -14.39 -1.49
C SER A 129 -16.28 -15.05 -1.31
N GLN A 130 -16.28 -16.36 -1.00
CA GLN A 130 -15.05 -17.13 -0.94
C GLN A 130 -14.38 -17.23 -2.31
N GLU A 131 -15.16 -17.39 -3.38
CA GLU A 131 -14.68 -17.45 -4.76
C GLU A 131 -13.95 -16.17 -5.19
N ASP A 132 -14.55 -14.99 -4.93
CA ASP A 132 -13.92 -13.70 -5.25
C ASP A 132 -12.61 -13.51 -4.48
N ALA A 133 -12.59 -13.93 -3.21
CA ALA A 133 -11.39 -13.84 -2.38
C ALA A 133 -10.28 -14.76 -2.90
N GLU A 134 -10.60 -16.00 -3.27
CA GLU A 134 -9.64 -16.94 -3.85
C GLU A 134 -9.07 -16.42 -5.18
N ILE A 135 -9.91 -15.88 -6.06
CA ILE A 135 -9.46 -15.26 -7.32
C ILE A 135 -8.48 -14.13 -7.05
N ALA A 136 -8.78 -13.24 -6.10
CA ALA A 136 -7.92 -12.13 -5.76
C ALA A 136 -6.60 -12.59 -5.12
N MET A 137 -6.67 -13.48 -4.13
CA MET A 137 -5.49 -13.99 -3.42
C MET A 137 -4.53 -14.74 -4.36
N ASN A 138 -5.06 -15.60 -5.25
CA ASN A 138 -4.23 -16.30 -6.23
C ASN A 138 -3.53 -15.32 -7.18
N TRP A 139 -4.24 -14.30 -7.68
CA TRP A 139 -3.62 -13.28 -8.53
C TRP A 139 -2.52 -12.49 -7.77
N ILE A 140 -2.74 -12.18 -6.50
CA ILE A 140 -1.74 -11.49 -5.66
C ILE A 140 -0.49 -12.36 -5.47
N GLU A 141 -0.66 -13.65 -5.21
CA GLU A 141 0.45 -14.61 -5.08
C GLU A 141 1.28 -14.69 -6.36
N GLU A 142 0.63 -14.87 -7.53
CA GLU A 142 1.30 -14.83 -8.85
C GLU A 142 2.06 -13.52 -9.06
N LYS A 143 1.46 -12.40 -8.67
CA LYS A 143 2.05 -11.07 -8.84
C LYS A 143 3.26 -10.86 -7.92
N MET A 144 3.20 -11.33 -6.67
CA MET A 144 4.32 -11.29 -5.72
C MET A 144 5.55 -12.04 -6.25
N GLU A 145 5.35 -13.18 -6.91
CA GLU A 145 6.44 -13.94 -7.56
C GLU A 145 7.08 -13.16 -8.72
N SER A 146 6.31 -12.34 -9.43
CA SER A 146 6.82 -11.57 -10.58
C SER A 146 7.64 -10.32 -10.22
N ILE A 147 7.58 -9.87 -8.96
CA ILE A 147 8.23 -8.65 -8.45
C ILE A 147 9.44 -8.98 -7.56
N THR A 148 9.68 -10.27 -7.29
CA THR A 148 10.81 -10.79 -6.51
C THR A 148 12.00 -11.11 -7.42
#